data_AF-A0A1T2DFA2-F1
#
_entry.id   AF-A0A1T2DFA2-F1
#
_cell.length_a   1.000
_cell.length_b   1.000
_cell.length_c   1.000
_cell.angle_alpha   90.00
_cell.angle_beta   90.00
_cell.angle_gamma   90.00
#
_symmetry.space_group_name_H-M   'P 1'
#
loop_
_entity.id
_entity.type
_entity.pdbx_description
1 polymer ?
#
loop_
_entity_poly.entity_id
_entity_poly.type
_entity_poly.pdbx_seq_one_letter_code
_entity_poly.pdbx_strand_id
1 'polypeptide(L)'
;MKNSNPISANSFVAAFLRNEWYKHFYDNVRSQFDEIVTNPDVNDPKQNYIRRHLLWRLRTPLLREIPRDIEWQIIDISNDEFGDMKIIRESGWCKVFGLNKTLAQAADIYVSGLPEEQGVNFEKVDKIRESIGSFDFSNKLICIAIDPDSPRTLIEGNHRGLAFQIHKLRSGTADHIPKEIILGTSKNMRQCAWFCQ
;
A
#
# COMPACT_ATOMS: atom_id res chain seq x y z
N MET A 1 17.31 9.77 1.46
CA MET A 1 16.28 9.41 2.48
C MET A 1 16.72 9.95 3.84
N LYS A 2 15.91 10.79 4.53
CA LYS A 2 16.38 11.53 5.72
C LYS A 2 16.21 10.78 7.05
N ASN A 3 15.22 9.90 7.17
CA ASN A 3 15.02 9.02 8.31
C ASN A 3 14.50 7.65 7.84
N SER A 4 15.03 6.56 8.39
CA SER A 4 14.39 5.27 8.28
C SER A 4 14.52 4.47 9.58
N ASN A 5 13.44 3.76 9.92
CA ASN A 5 13.34 2.97 11.15
C ASN A 5 13.06 1.51 10.78
N PRO A 6 14.00 0.58 11.02
CA PRO A 6 13.78 -0.84 10.75
C PRO A 6 12.55 -1.36 11.52
N ILE A 7 11.78 -2.26 10.89
CA ILE A 7 10.66 -2.94 11.52
C ILE A 7 10.77 -4.46 11.30
N SER A 8 10.17 -5.22 12.21
CA SER A 8 10.10 -6.66 12.05
C SER A 8 9.15 -7.07 10.92
N ALA A 9 9.36 -8.26 10.35
CA ALA A 9 8.39 -8.86 9.44
C ALA A 9 6.99 -9.01 10.09
N ASN A 10 6.92 -9.18 11.41
CA ASN A 10 5.65 -9.26 12.14
C ASN A 10 4.93 -7.91 12.19
N SER A 11 5.67 -6.80 12.31
CA SER A 11 5.13 -5.44 12.22
C SER A 11 4.59 -5.14 10.82
N PHE A 12 5.30 -5.58 9.77
CA PHE A 12 4.80 -5.54 8.39
C PHE A 12 3.49 -6.32 8.24
N VAL A 13 3.44 -7.58 8.70
CA VAL A 13 2.23 -8.42 8.63
C VAL A 13 1.07 -7.77 9.36
N ALA A 14 1.30 -7.22 10.56
CA ALA A 14 0.28 -6.54 11.34
C ALA A 14 -0.29 -5.31 10.61
N ALA A 15 0.58 -4.46 10.03
CA ALA A 15 0.15 -3.29 9.29
C ALA A 15 -0.64 -3.66 8.02
N PHE A 16 -0.15 -4.62 7.23
CA PHE A 16 -0.83 -5.07 6.02
C PHE A 16 -2.21 -5.64 6.35
N LEU A 17 -2.29 -6.56 7.31
CA LEU A 17 -3.55 -7.21 7.66
C LEU A 17 -4.57 -6.20 8.18
N ARG A 18 -4.15 -5.27 9.06
CA ARG A 18 -5.01 -4.21 9.58
C ARG A 18 -5.58 -3.34 8.47
N ASN A 19 -4.76 -2.97 7.48
CA ASN A 19 -5.19 -2.19 6.32
C ASN A 19 -6.20 -2.91 5.42
N GLU A 20 -6.36 -4.23 5.55
CA GLU A 20 -7.30 -5.00 4.74
C GLU A 20 -8.42 -5.65 5.54
N TRP A 21 -8.47 -5.41 6.84
CA TRP A 21 -9.37 -6.11 7.76
C TRP A 21 -10.86 -5.85 7.47
N TYR A 22 -11.18 -4.70 6.87
CA TYR A 22 -12.53 -4.34 6.42
C TYR A 22 -13.06 -5.22 5.27
N LYS A 23 -12.21 -6.02 4.61
CA LYS A 23 -12.64 -6.82 3.45
C LYS A 23 -13.59 -7.95 3.87
N HIS A 24 -14.60 -8.19 3.03
CA HIS A 24 -15.59 -9.26 3.22
C HIS A 24 -14.98 -10.66 3.41
N PHE A 25 -13.80 -10.90 2.84
CA PHE A 25 -13.04 -12.14 3.04
C PHE A 25 -12.87 -12.50 4.54
N TYR A 26 -12.78 -11.50 5.42
CA TYR A 26 -12.56 -11.70 6.85
C TYR A 26 -13.86 -11.71 7.68
N ASP A 27 -15.05 -11.50 7.10
CA ASP A 27 -16.31 -11.34 7.85
C ASP A 27 -16.56 -12.50 8.83
N ASN A 28 -16.34 -13.75 8.39
CA ASN A 28 -16.58 -14.96 9.18
C ASN A 28 -15.60 -15.16 10.35
N VAL A 29 -14.48 -14.44 10.36
CA VAL A 29 -13.42 -14.59 11.38
C VAL A 29 -13.15 -13.28 12.11
N ARG A 30 -13.80 -12.17 11.71
CA ARG A 30 -13.53 -10.83 12.21
C ARG A 30 -13.77 -10.74 13.71
N SER A 31 -14.95 -11.15 14.16
CA SER A 31 -15.31 -11.13 15.59
C SER A 31 -14.36 -11.95 16.47
N GLN A 32 -13.80 -13.04 15.93
CA GLN A 32 -12.88 -13.91 16.67
C GLN A 32 -11.48 -13.32 16.81
N PHE A 33 -10.99 -12.61 15.80
CA PHE A 33 -9.59 -12.19 15.72
C PHE A 33 -9.41 -10.66 15.68
N ASP A 34 -10.45 -9.88 15.95
CA ASP A 34 -10.39 -8.42 15.82
C ASP A 34 -9.25 -7.82 16.65
N GLU A 35 -9.18 -8.16 17.94
CA GLU A 35 -8.17 -7.60 18.86
C GLU A 35 -6.74 -7.86 18.39
N ILE A 36 -6.44 -9.05 17.89
CA ILE A 36 -5.09 -9.39 17.45
C ILE A 36 -4.70 -8.68 16.12
N VAL A 37 -5.66 -8.06 15.43
CA VAL A 37 -5.45 -7.28 14.19
C VAL A 37 -5.49 -5.77 14.47
N THR A 38 -6.43 -5.30 15.29
CA THR A 38 -6.63 -3.89 15.63
C THR A 38 -5.72 -3.41 16.77
N ASN A 39 -5.27 -4.30 17.64
CA ASN A 39 -4.35 -3.98 18.73
C ASN A 39 -3.24 -5.06 18.87
N PRO A 40 -2.37 -5.20 17.87
CA PRO A 40 -1.45 -6.32 17.79
C PRO A 40 -0.27 -6.21 18.78
N ASP A 41 -0.02 -7.26 19.56
CA ASP A 41 1.30 -7.45 20.18
C ASP A 41 2.22 -8.15 19.18
N VAL A 42 3.15 -7.40 18.57
CA VAL A 42 4.09 -7.92 17.57
C VAL A 42 5.19 -8.80 18.16
N ASN A 43 5.31 -8.89 19.49
CA ASN A 43 6.25 -9.77 20.17
C ASN A 43 5.60 -11.10 20.59
N ASP A 44 4.27 -11.21 20.59
CA ASP A 44 3.54 -12.45 20.89
C ASP A 44 3.63 -13.44 19.70
N PRO A 45 4.33 -14.59 19.84
CA PRO A 45 4.49 -15.55 18.76
C PRO A 45 3.17 -16.18 18.29
N LYS A 46 2.20 -16.36 19.19
CA LYS A 46 0.90 -16.96 18.88
C LYS A 46 0.06 -15.99 18.05
N GLN A 47 0.00 -14.73 18.44
CA GLN A 47 -0.69 -13.72 17.62
C GLN A 47 -0.03 -13.56 16.25
N ASN A 48 1.31 -13.54 16.20
CA ASN A 48 2.06 -13.45 14.95
C ASN A 48 1.78 -14.62 14.01
N TYR A 49 1.71 -15.84 14.55
CA TYR A 49 1.35 -17.04 13.79
C TYR A 49 -0.05 -16.90 13.16
N ILE A 50 -1.05 -16.46 13.94
CA ILE A 50 -2.43 -16.30 13.46
C ILE A 50 -2.53 -15.19 12.43
N ARG A 51 -1.97 -13.99 12.69
CA ARG A 51 -1.96 -12.87 11.73
C ARG A 51 -1.32 -13.27 10.41
N ARG A 52 -0.19 -14.00 10.47
CA ARG A 52 0.46 -14.53 9.26
C ARG A 52 -0.48 -15.46 8.50
N HIS A 53 -1.14 -16.39 9.18
CA HIS A 53 -2.12 -17.26 8.52
C HIS A 53 -3.26 -16.49 7.88
N LEU A 54 -3.87 -15.53 8.59
CA LEU A 54 -4.96 -14.70 8.08
C LEU A 54 -4.55 -13.94 6.82
N LEU A 55 -3.41 -13.24 6.87
CA LEU A 55 -2.92 -12.46 5.74
C LEU A 55 -2.58 -13.35 4.53
N TRP A 56 -1.87 -14.46 4.76
CA TRP A 56 -1.43 -15.34 3.68
C TRP A 56 -2.63 -16.00 2.98
N ARG A 57 -3.73 -16.31 3.68
CA ARG A 57 -4.92 -16.91 3.03
C ARG A 57 -5.48 -16.05 1.89
N LEU A 58 -5.50 -14.71 2.03
CA LEU A 58 -5.95 -13.82 0.97
C LEU A 58 -4.82 -13.39 0.02
N ARG A 59 -3.61 -13.22 0.55
CA ARG A 59 -2.50 -12.56 -0.16
C ARG A 59 -1.37 -13.48 -0.59
N THR A 60 -1.53 -14.80 -0.54
CA THR A 60 -0.52 -15.76 -1.02
C THR A 60 0.04 -15.41 -2.41
N PRO A 61 -0.77 -15.10 -3.45
CA PRO A 61 -0.23 -14.77 -4.76
C PRO A 61 0.70 -13.56 -4.74
N LEU A 62 0.43 -12.57 -3.87
CA LEU A 62 1.27 -11.40 -3.72
C LEU A 62 2.54 -11.74 -2.93
N LEU A 63 2.37 -12.31 -1.74
CA LEU A 63 3.43 -12.49 -0.75
C LEU A 63 4.46 -13.56 -1.15
N ARG A 64 4.08 -14.56 -1.95
CA ARG A 64 5.01 -15.60 -2.42
C ARG A 64 6.08 -15.05 -3.36
N GLU A 65 5.78 -13.97 -4.08
CA GLU A 65 6.69 -13.35 -5.05
C GLU A 65 7.64 -12.34 -4.38
N ILE A 66 7.37 -11.96 -3.14
CA ILE A 66 8.26 -11.07 -2.36
C ILE A 66 9.52 -11.87 -1.98
N PRO A 67 10.73 -11.34 -2.23
CA PRO A 67 11.98 -12.01 -1.86
C PRO A 67 12.06 -12.33 -0.36
N ARG A 68 12.65 -13.49 -0.03
CA ARG A 68 12.78 -13.94 1.38
C ARG A 68 13.76 -13.10 2.21
N ASP A 69 14.70 -12.44 1.54
CA ASP A 69 15.72 -11.56 2.12
C ASP A 69 15.23 -10.11 2.25
N ILE A 70 13.93 -9.86 2.14
CA ILE A 70 13.37 -8.52 2.24
C ILE A 70 13.57 -7.91 3.63
N GLU A 71 14.05 -6.67 3.65
CA GLU A 71 14.19 -5.86 4.85
C GLU A 71 13.08 -4.81 4.88
N TRP A 72 12.40 -4.70 6.02
CA TRP A 72 11.29 -3.76 6.20
C TRP A 72 11.71 -2.57 7.05
N GLN A 73 11.28 -1.38 6.65
CA GLN A 73 11.53 -0.14 7.37
C GLN A 73 10.37 0.82 7.20
N ILE A 74 10.14 1.68 8.19
CA ILE A 74 9.32 2.88 8.04
C ILE A 74 10.21 3.99 7.51
N ILE A 75 9.76 4.65 6.45
CA ILE A 75 10.47 5.78 5.84
C ILE A 75 9.59 7.03 5.83
N ASP A 76 10.24 8.17 5.93
CA ASP A 76 9.66 9.47 5.59
C ASP A 76 9.77 9.68 4.08
N ILE A 77 8.73 10.24 3.46
CA ILE A 77 8.71 10.54 2.03
C ILE A 77 8.34 12.00 1.77
N SER A 78 9.01 12.63 0.80
CA SER A 78 8.60 13.95 0.32
C SER A 78 7.39 13.87 -0.62
N ASN A 79 6.74 15.01 -0.86
CA ASN A 79 5.57 15.09 -1.74
C ASN A 79 5.87 14.72 -3.21
N ASP A 80 7.11 14.94 -3.64
CA ASP A 80 7.55 14.64 -5.01
C ASP A 80 7.87 13.15 -5.12
N GLU A 81 8.63 12.61 -4.16
CA GLU A 81 8.87 11.17 -4.07
C GLU A 81 7.57 10.35 -3.94
N PHE A 82 6.56 10.88 -3.25
CA PHE A 82 5.24 10.26 -3.17
C PHE A 82 4.58 10.19 -4.55
N GLY A 83 4.60 11.30 -5.30
CA GLY A 83 4.08 11.34 -6.67
C GLY A 83 4.79 10.37 -7.62
N ASP A 84 6.07 10.10 -7.40
CA ASP A 84 6.91 9.20 -8.19
C ASP A 84 6.71 7.71 -7.89
N MET A 85 6.02 7.37 -6.79
CA MET A 85 5.71 5.98 -6.47
C MET A 85 4.89 5.34 -7.59
N LYS A 86 5.22 4.08 -7.93
CA LYS A 86 4.57 3.30 -8.97
C LYS A 86 3.31 2.62 -8.44
N ILE A 87 2.25 2.63 -9.26
CA ILE A 87 1.08 1.78 -9.05
C ILE A 87 1.47 0.32 -9.34
N ILE A 88 0.92 -0.61 -8.56
CA ILE A 88 1.19 -2.05 -8.73
C ILE A 88 0.88 -2.54 -10.14
N ARG A 89 1.68 -3.50 -10.62
CA ARG A 89 1.41 -4.28 -11.82
C ARG A 89 0.33 -5.36 -11.61
N GLU A 90 -0.83 -4.98 -11.08
CA GLU A 90 -2.00 -5.84 -10.96
C GLU A 90 -2.92 -5.64 -12.17
N SER A 91 -3.60 -6.70 -12.61
CA SER A 91 -4.40 -6.71 -13.84
C SER A 91 -5.44 -5.59 -13.93
N GLY A 92 -6.12 -5.22 -12.85
CA GLY A 92 -7.07 -4.10 -12.83
C GLY A 92 -6.38 -2.76 -13.04
N TRP A 93 -5.38 -2.45 -12.22
CA TRP A 93 -4.63 -1.19 -12.29
C TRP A 93 -3.87 -1.02 -13.61
N CYS A 94 -3.22 -2.08 -14.08
CA CYS A 94 -2.47 -2.11 -15.33
C CYS A 94 -3.37 -1.93 -16.56
N LYS A 95 -4.61 -2.48 -16.55
CA LYS A 95 -5.56 -2.27 -17.64
C LYS A 95 -5.99 -0.80 -17.75
N VAL A 96 -6.18 -0.13 -16.62
CA VAL A 96 -6.66 1.27 -16.61
C VAL A 96 -5.54 2.26 -16.95
N PHE A 97 -4.36 2.10 -16.35
CA PHE A 97 -3.29 3.10 -16.45
C PHE A 97 -2.14 2.70 -17.39
N GLY A 98 -2.03 1.41 -17.73
CA GLY A 98 -0.86 0.85 -18.39
C GLY A 98 0.27 0.51 -17.41
N LEU A 99 1.40 0.04 -17.95
CA LEU A 99 2.56 -0.36 -17.17
C LEU A 99 3.36 0.85 -16.64
N ASN A 100 4.02 0.66 -15.49
CA ASN A 100 5.01 1.56 -14.92
C ASN A 100 4.54 3.01 -14.67
N LYS A 101 3.24 3.22 -14.46
CA LYS A 101 2.70 4.54 -14.12
C LYS A 101 2.99 4.93 -12.69
N THR A 102 3.38 6.19 -12.52
CA THR A 102 3.50 6.81 -11.20
C THR A 102 2.11 7.22 -10.68
N LEU A 103 2.01 7.50 -9.37
CA LEU A 103 0.80 8.07 -8.79
C LEU A 103 0.43 9.40 -9.45
N ALA A 104 1.43 10.26 -9.71
CA ALA A 104 1.21 11.54 -10.40
C ALA A 104 0.57 11.34 -11.78
N GLN A 105 1.15 10.47 -12.60
CA GLN A 105 0.63 10.17 -13.93
C GLN A 105 -0.77 9.54 -13.89
N ALA A 106 -1.02 8.64 -12.94
CA ALA A 106 -2.32 8.01 -12.79
C ALA A 106 -3.39 9.01 -12.35
N ALA A 107 -3.03 9.97 -11.48
CA ALA A 107 -3.93 11.03 -11.07
C ALA A 107 -4.22 12.00 -12.22
N ASP A 108 -3.24 12.33 -13.07
CA ASP A 108 -3.45 13.14 -14.27
C ASP A 108 -4.42 12.45 -15.25
N ILE A 109 -4.24 11.15 -15.49
CA ILE A 109 -5.17 10.34 -16.31
C ILE A 109 -6.57 10.36 -15.70
N TYR A 110 -6.68 10.17 -14.38
CA TYR A 110 -7.96 10.19 -13.69
C TYR A 110 -8.69 11.52 -13.86
N VAL A 111 -8.00 12.64 -13.67
CA VAL A 111 -8.57 13.99 -13.77
C VAL A 111 -8.91 14.36 -15.21
N SER A 112 -8.14 13.85 -16.18
CA SER A 112 -8.36 14.13 -17.61
C SER A 112 -9.51 13.32 -18.23
N GLY A 113 -10.00 12.31 -17.52
CA GLY A 113 -11.05 11.41 -18.00
C GLY A 113 -10.54 9.97 -18.09
N LEU A 114 -11.23 9.10 -17.37
CA LEU A 114 -10.93 7.68 -17.26
C LEU A 114 -11.45 6.88 -18.47
N PRO A 115 -10.75 5.82 -18.94
CA PRO A 115 -11.28 4.91 -19.95
C PRO A 115 -12.51 4.13 -19.46
N GLU A 116 -13.45 3.78 -20.33
CA GLU A 116 -14.73 3.09 -19.99
C GLU A 116 -14.56 1.69 -19.36
N GLU A 117 -13.43 1.00 -19.57
CA GLU A 117 -13.19 -0.35 -19.03
C GLU A 117 -12.58 -0.33 -17.63
N GLN A 118 -13.32 -0.60 -16.54
CA GLN A 118 -12.74 -0.40 -15.20
C GLN A 118 -12.88 -1.57 -14.22
N GLY A 119 -11.79 -2.33 -14.10
CA GLY A 119 -11.59 -3.34 -13.04
C GLY A 119 -11.12 -2.77 -11.70
N VAL A 120 -10.98 -1.43 -11.58
CA VAL A 120 -10.60 -0.73 -10.34
C VAL A 120 -11.83 -0.02 -9.77
N ASN A 121 -12.02 -0.10 -8.45
CA ASN A 121 -13.13 0.58 -7.79
C ASN A 121 -12.79 2.05 -7.52
N PHE A 122 -13.13 2.93 -8.47
CA PHE A 122 -12.89 4.37 -8.34
C PHE A 122 -13.86 5.09 -7.42
N GLU A 123 -15.07 4.57 -7.21
CA GLU A 123 -15.98 5.10 -6.17
C GLU A 123 -15.30 5.08 -4.79
N LYS A 124 -14.50 4.04 -4.52
CA LYS A 124 -13.67 3.98 -3.31
C LYS A 124 -12.57 5.05 -3.29
N VAL A 125 -11.95 5.36 -4.42
CA VAL A 125 -10.95 6.43 -4.52
C VAL A 125 -11.59 7.77 -4.19
N ASP A 126 -12.77 8.06 -4.73
CA ASP A 126 -13.51 9.29 -4.45
C ASP A 126 -13.93 9.39 -2.98
N LYS A 127 -14.49 8.32 -2.40
CA LYS A 127 -14.84 8.28 -0.97
C LYS A 127 -13.63 8.51 -0.07
N ILE A 128 -12.49 7.92 -0.40
CA ILE A 128 -11.24 8.18 0.31
C ILE A 128 -10.88 9.66 0.19
N ARG A 129 -10.85 10.19 -1.04
CA ARG A 129 -10.47 11.58 -1.33
C ARG A 129 -11.33 12.59 -0.55
N GLU A 130 -12.62 12.33 -0.43
CA GLU A 130 -13.59 13.16 0.31
C GLU A 130 -13.40 13.11 1.83
N SER A 131 -12.80 12.03 2.35
CA SER A 131 -12.50 11.88 3.78
C SER A 131 -11.10 12.35 4.17
N ILE A 132 -10.27 12.79 3.22
CA ILE A 132 -8.94 13.36 3.50
C ILE A 132 -9.10 14.60 4.41
N GLY A 133 -8.36 14.62 5.51
CA GLY A 133 -8.45 15.66 6.54
C GLY A 133 -9.36 15.32 7.74
N SER A 134 -10.04 14.16 7.71
CA SER A 134 -10.78 13.62 8.87
C SER A 134 -9.87 12.83 9.83
N PHE A 135 -10.29 12.70 11.10
CA PHE A 135 -9.48 12.14 12.20
C PHE A 135 -9.18 10.63 12.10
N ASP A 136 -9.90 9.86 11.29
CA ASP A 136 -9.90 8.38 11.33
C ASP A 136 -9.12 7.68 10.20
N PHE A 137 -8.35 8.40 9.41
CA PHE A 137 -7.70 7.80 8.26
C PHE A 137 -6.43 7.01 8.64
N SER A 138 -6.48 5.68 8.62
CA SER A 138 -5.27 4.84 8.69
C SER A 138 -4.38 5.10 7.47
N ASN A 139 -3.19 5.66 7.72
CA ASN A 139 -2.36 6.28 6.69
C ASN A 139 -1.28 5.37 6.07
N LYS A 140 -0.94 4.23 6.67
CA LYS A 140 0.27 3.50 6.24
C LYS A 140 0.06 2.85 4.87
N LEU A 141 0.80 3.31 3.89
CA LEU A 141 0.98 2.63 2.60
C LEU A 141 2.13 1.65 2.71
N ILE A 142 2.13 0.63 1.85
CA ILE A 142 3.20 -0.36 1.80
C ILE A 142 3.75 -0.44 0.38
N CYS A 143 5.06 -0.28 0.25
CA CYS A 143 5.75 -0.34 -1.02
C CYS A 143 6.98 -1.27 -0.97
N ILE A 144 7.44 -1.64 -2.16
CA ILE A 144 8.63 -2.45 -2.38
C ILE A 144 9.58 -1.77 -3.35
N ALA A 145 10.88 -1.96 -3.15
CA ALA A 145 11.93 -1.46 -4.03
C ALA A 145 13.18 -2.35 -4.01
N ILE A 146 14.14 -2.09 -4.90
CA ILE A 146 15.45 -2.78 -4.89
C ILE A 146 16.29 -2.29 -3.71
N ASP A 147 16.30 -0.98 -3.50
CA ASP A 147 16.94 -0.26 -2.41
C ASP A 147 16.19 1.06 -2.17
N PRO A 148 16.55 1.83 -1.14
CA PRO A 148 15.74 2.98 -0.77
C PRO A 148 15.73 4.14 -1.76
N ASP A 149 16.71 4.21 -2.67
CA ASP A 149 16.82 5.25 -3.69
C ASP A 149 16.22 4.81 -5.03
N SER A 150 15.80 3.54 -5.15
CA SER A 150 15.15 3.00 -6.33
C SER A 150 13.66 3.39 -6.42
N PRO A 151 13.05 3.35 -7.62
CA PRO A 151 11.61 3.49 -7.79
C PRO A 151 10.83 2.54 -6.87
N ARG A 152 9.81 3.06 -6.20
CA ARG A 152 9.03 2.35 -5.17
C ARG A 152 7.68 1.94 -5.74
N THR A 153 7.36 0.65 -5.70
CA THR A 153 6.06 0.14 -6.17
C THR A 153 5.12 -0.09 -4.99
N LEU A 154 3.94 0.52 -5.00
CA LEU A 154 2.91 0.31 -3.98
C LEU A 154 2.33 -1.10 -4.10
N ILE A 155 2.45 -1.94 -3.08
CA ILE A 155 1.80 -3.26 -3.03
C ILE A 155 0.53 -3.27 -2.20
N GLU A 156 0.37 -2.28 -1.33
CA GLU A 156 -0.84 -2.04 -0.56
C GLU A 156 -1.08 -0.53 -0.46
N GLY A 157 -2.34 -0.13 -0.60
CA GLY A 157 -2.74 1.27 -0.53
C GLY A 157 -2.84 2.00 -1.88
N ASN A 158 -2.86 1.31 -3.02
CA ASN A 158 -3.01 1.94 -4.35
C ASN A 158 -4.20 2.92 -4.45
N HIS A 159 -5.40 2.55 -3.97
CA HIS A 159 -6.57 3.45 -3.94
C HIS A 159 -6.31 4.70 -3.09
N ARG A 160 -5.62 4.55 -1.95
CA ARG A 160 -5.30 5.66 -1.05
C ARG A 160 -4.24 6.57 -1.67
N GLY A 161 -3.16 5.99 -2.20
CA GLY A 161 -2.12 6.72 -2.91
C GLY A 161 -2.68 7.56 -4.06
N LEU A 162 -3.55 6.98 -4.88
CA LEU A 162 -4.20 7.69 -5.97
C LEU A 162 -5.12 8.82 -5.44
N ALA A 163 -5.94 8.54 -4.43
CA ALA A 163 -6.83 9.55 -3.84
C ALA A 163 -6.06 10.75 -3.27
N PHE A 164 -4.94 10.53 -2.58
CA PHE A 164 -4.07 11.59 -2.08
C PHE A 164 -3.48 12.43 -3.21
N GLN A 165 -3.04 11.79 -4.29
CA GLN A 165 -2.48 12.50 -5.43
C GLN A 165 -3.53 13.31 -6.19
N ILE A 166 -4.74 12.78 -6.37
CA ILE A 166 -5.86 13.52 -6.96
C ILE A 166 -6.24 14.70 -6.06
N HIS A 167 -6.28 14.50 -4.74
CA HIS A 167 -6.54 15.58 -3.79
C HIS A 167 -5.50 16.69 -3.94
N LYS A 168 -4.20 16.35 -3.96
CA LYS A 168 -3.09 17.30 -4.17
C LYS A 168 -3.27 18.09 -5.47
N LEU A 169 -3.58 17.42 -6.58
CA LEU A 169 -3.80 18.08 -7.86
C LEU A 169 -4.98 19.06 -7.84
N ARG A 170 -6.08 18.70 -7.17
CA ARG A 170 -7.31 19.53 -7.12
C ARG A 170 -7.24 20.67 -6.11
N SER A 171 -6.64 20.45 -4.94
CA SER A 171 -6.55 21.46 -3.88
C SER A 171 -5.33 22.38 -4.03
N GLY A 172 -4.29 21.92 -4.73
CA GLY A 172 -3.00 22.59 -4.76
C GLY A 172 -2.18 22.43 -3.46
N THR A 173 -2.64 21.63 -2.50
CA THR A 173 -1.98 21.43 -1.19
C THR A 173 -1.61 19.96 -0.97
N ALA A 174 -0.57 19.71 -0.16
CA ALA A 174 -0.08 18.36 0.11
C ALA A 174 -0.16 17.99 1.61
N ASP A 175 -1.00 18.70 2.37
CA ASP A 175 -1.02 18.69 3.84
C ASP A 175 -1.39 17.33 4.45
N HIS A 176 -1.95 16.44 3.65
CA HIS A 176 -2.49 15.16 4.08
C HIS A 176 -1.84 13.93 3.44
N ILE A 177 -0.70 14.10 2.75
CA ILE A 177 0.03 12.93 2.24
C ILE A 177 0.51 12.08 3.42
N PRO A 178 0.40 10.74 3.35
CA PRO A 178 0.99 9.85 4.34
C PRO A 178 2.47 10.15 4.55
N LYS A 179 2.80 10.63 5.75
CA LYS A 179 4.19 11.00 6.09
C LYS A 179 5.09 9.79 6.28
N GLU A 180 4.51 8.67 6.72
CA GLU A 180 5.21 7.42 6.95
C GLU A 180 4.73 6.34 5.98
N ILE A 181 5.67 5.66 5.33
CA ILE A 181 5.41 4.51 4.45
C ILE A 181 6.22 3.31 4.94
N ILE A 182 5.64 2.11 4.86
CA ILE A 182 6.40 0.87 5.06
C ILE A 182 7.06 0.51 3.74
N LEU A 183 8.38 0.56 3.70
CA LEU A 183 9.20 0.16 2.56
C LEU A 183 9.84 -1.20 2.82
N GLY A 184 9.67 -2.12 1.88
CA GLY A 184 10.42 -3.36 1.80
C GLY A 184 11.49 -3.31 0.71
N THR A 185 12.75 -3.54 1.06
CA THR A 185 13.88 -3.55 0.11
C THR A 185 14.53 -4.92 0.00
N SER A 186 14.86 -5.33 -1.22
CA SER A 186 15.71 -6.50 -1.49
C SER A 186 16.42 -6.33 -2.82
N LYS A 187 17.70 -6.69 -2.89
CA LYS A 187 18.45 -6.69 -4.16
C LYS A 187 17.87 -7.68 -5.18
N ASN A 188 17.09 -8.66 -4.72
CA ASN A 188 16.38 -9.64 -5.55
C ASN A 188 14.99 -9.18 -5.99
N MET A 189 14.57 -7.94 -5.69
CA MET A 189 13.22 -7.44 -6.00
C MET A 189 12.88 -7.48 -7.50
N ARG A 190 13.87 -7.46 -8.40
CA ARG A 190 13.64 -7.60 -9.85
C ARG A 190 12.94 -8.91 -10.25
N GLN A 191 12.99 -9.93 -9.39
CA GLN A 191 12.32 -11.21 -9.62
C GLN A 191 10.84 -11.19 -9.20
N CYS A 192 10.42 -10.18 -8.42
CA CYS A 192 9.04 -10.04 -7.96
C CYS A 192 8.15 -9.58 -9.12
N ALA A 193 7.14 -10.37 -9.47
CA ALA A 193 6.20 -10.06 -10.55
C ALA A 193 5.43 -8.74 -10.35
N TRP A 194 5.34 -8.27 -9.09
CA TRP A 194 4.63 -7.04 -8.71
C TRP A 194 5.49 -5.79 -8.81
N PHE A 195 6.81 -5.92 -8.97
CA PHE A 195 7.74 -4.79 -9.01
C PHE A 195 7.71 -4.11 -10.39
N CYS A 196 7.48 -2.80 -10.40
CA CYS A 196 7.54 -1.97 -11.59
C CYS A 196 8.97 -1.42 -11.77
N GLN A 197 9.58 -1.71 -12.92
CA GLN A 197 10.91 -1.21 -13.29
C GLN A 197 10.85 0.22 -13.83
#